data_AF-A0A920Q666-F1
#
_entry.id   AF-A0A920Q666-F1
#
_cell.length_a   1.000
_cell.length_b   1.000
_cell.length_c   1.000
_cell.angle_alpha   90.00
_cell.angle_beta   90.00
_cell.angle_gamma   90.00
#
_symmetry.space_group_name_H-M   'P 1'
#
loop_
_entity.id
_entity.type
_entity.pdbx_description
1 polymer ?
#
loop_
_entity_poly.entity_id
_entity_poly.type
_entity_poly.pdbx_seq_one_letter_code
_entity_poly.pdbx_strand_id
1 'polypeptide(L)'
;MGGEADGIDAVRSRVRDMVKQGADFIKIAASGGSTSTSDPYRAAYSAGELNAIVEEAHNRNRPVLAHCRCTDAINMALDAGVDSILHCAFYDNDGSYRFDKSDRRPTGCIQRSG
;
A
#
# COMPACT_ATOMS: atom_id res chain seq x y z
N MET A 1 -15.78 -5.06 4.83
CA MET A 1 -15.03 -5.58 5.99
C MET A 1 -13.58 -5.13 5.89
N GLY A 2 -12.90 -4.95 7.02
CA GLY A 2 -11.48 -4.57 7.11
C GLY A 2 -10.85 -5.25 8.33
N GLY A 3 -9.55 -5.09 8.56
CA GLY A 3 -8.89 -5.61 9.76
C GLY A 3 -7.37 -5.48 9.66
N GLU A 4 -6.72 -5.66 10.80
CA GLU A 4 -5.25 -5.66 10.93
C GLU A 4 -4.71 -7.08 10.79
N ALA A 5 -3.52 -7.21 10.22
CA ALA A 5 -2.81 -8.46 10.07
C ALA A 5 -1.31 -8.17 9.95
N ASP A 6 -0.52 -8.80 10.83
CA ASP A 6 0.92 -8.59 10.93
C ASP A 6 1.67 -9.91 10.72
N GLY A 7 2.76 -9.85 9.97
CA GLY A 7 3.54 -11.01 9.59
C GLY A 7 3.02 -11.71 8.32
N ILE A 8 3.96 -12.33 7.60
CA ILE A 8 3.75 -12.92 6.27
C ILE A 8 2.57 -13.91 6.24
N ASP A 9 2.47 -14.81 7.21
CA ASP A 9 1.42 -15.82 7.24
C ASP A 9 0.04 -15.21 7.52
N ALA A 10 -0.03 -14.23 8.43
CA ALA A 10 -1.27 -13.58 8.79
C ALA A 10 -1.84 -12.76 7.62
N VAL A 11 -0.98 -12.02 6.91
CA VAL A 11 -1.43 -11.24 5.75
C VAL A 11 -1.92 -12.14 4.61
N ARG A 12 -1.28 -13.29 4.36
CA ARG A 12 -1.78 -14.29 3.39
C ARG A 12 -3.14 -14.84 3.81
N SER A 13 -3.27 -15.25 5.08
CA SER A 13 -4.55 -15.74 5.61
C SER A 13 -5.65 -14.69 5.44
N ARG A 14 -5.35 -13.42 5.74
CA ARG A 14 -6.30 -12.33 5.61
C ARG A 14 -6.73 -12.08 4.17
N VAL A 15 -5.80 -12.11 3.22
CA VAL A 15 -6.11 -12.01 1.79
C VAL A 15 -7.05 -13.14 1.37
N ARG A 16 -6.76 -14.40 1.75
CA ARG A 16 -7.62 -15.56 1.43
C ARG A 16 -9.04 -15.37 1.96
N ASP A 17 -9.17 -14.90 3.19
CA ASP A 17 -10.47 -14.66 3.82
C ASP A 17 -11.25 -13.56 3.09
N MET A 18 -10.60 -12.45 2.72
CA MET A 18 -11.25 -11.38 1.97
C MET A 18 -11.72 -11.85 0.60
N VAL A 19 -10.90 -12.62 -0.13
CA VAL A 19 -11.32 -13.17 -1.43
C VAL A 19 -12.46 -14.17 -1.27
N LYS A 20 -12.42 -15.03 -0.25
CA LYS A 20 -13.53 -15.95 0.07
C LYS A 20 -14.84 -15.22 0.36
N GLN A 21 -14.75 -14.02 0.93
CA GLN A 21 -15.89 -13.14 1.19
C GLN A 21 -16.35 -12.35 -0.04
N GLY A 22 -15.72 -12.55 -1.20
CA GLY A 22 -16.12 -11.93 -2.47
C GLY A 22 -15.48 -10.57 -2.73
N ALA A 23 -14.35 -10.25 -2.11
CA ALA A 23 -13.63 -9.01 -2.42
C ALA A 23 -13.16 -8.99 -3.88
N ASP A 24 -13.50 -7.94 -4.63
CA ASP A 24 -13.06 -7.75 -6.01
C ASP A 24 -11.58 -7.37 -6.14
N PHE A 25 -11.03 -6.76 -5.09
CA PHE A 25 -9.66 -6.30 -4.96
C PHE A 25 -9.24 -6.28 -3.49
N ILE A 26 -7.94 -6.25 -3.25
CA ILE A 26 -7.37 -6.09 -1.90
C ILE A 26 -6.88 -4.65 -1.75
N LYS A 27 -7.28 -3.97 -0.67
CA LYS A 27 -6.81 -2.62 -0.35
C LYS A 27 -6.03 -2.64 0.96
N ILE A 28 -4.82 -2.10 0.93
CA ILE A 28 -3.91 -2.04 2.09
C ILE A 28 -3.59 -0.60 2.49
N ALA A 29 -3.21 -0.41 3.75
CA ALA A 29 -2.58 0.81 4.25
C ALA A 29 -1.07 0.58 4.35
N ALA A 30 -0.32 0.95 3.30
CA ALA A 30 1.13 0.72 3.23
C ALA A 30 1.94 1.81 3.96
N SER A 31 1.29 2.90 4.35
CA SER A 31 1.77 3.89 5.32
C SER A 31 0.67 4.20 6.34
N GLY A 32 0.99 4.94 7.40
CA GLY A 32 -0.04 5.54 8.24
C GLY A 32 -0.98 6.48 7.48
N GLY A 33 -2.12 6.78 8.11
CA GLY A 33 -3.16 7.68 7.61
C GLY A 33 -3.16 9.01 8.37
N SER A 34 -4.29 9.72 8.30
CA SER A 34 -4.49 10.99 9.02
C SER A 34 -5.05 10.80 10.43
N THR A 35 -5.02 9.59 10.99
CA THR A 35 -5.51 9.31 12.34
C THR A 35 -4.41 9.59 13.36
N SER A 36 -4.80 10.03 14.57
CA SER A 36 -3.86 10.36 15.66
C SER A 36 -3.01 9.18 16.14
N THR A 37 -3.44 7.95 15.81
CA THR A 37 -2.79 6.70 16.20
C THR A 37 -1.86 6.12 15.11
N SER A 38 -1.68 6.82 13.98
CA SER A 38 -0.84 6.34 12.88
C SER A 38 0.17 7.39 12.44
N ASP A 39 1.33 6.96 11.95
CA ASP A 39 2.36 7.86 11.40
C ASP A 39 2.27 7.90 9.86
N PRO A 40 1.77 8.99 9.24
CA PRO A 40 1.66 9.09 7.80
C PRO A 40 3.02 9.17 7.08
N TYR A 41 4.11 9.38 7.81
CA TYR A 41 5.44 9.57 7.24
C TYR A 41 6.25 8.27 7.20
N ARG A 42 5.71 7.16 7.70
CA ARG A 42 6.40 5.86 7.73
C ARG A 42 5.64 4.75 7.02
N ALA A 43 6.42 3.85 6.42
CA ALA A 43 5.89 2.60 5.86
C ALA A 43 5.37 1.69 6.98
N ALA A 44 4.23 1.04 6.73
CA ALA A 44 3.51 0.22 7.71
C ALA A 44 3.78 -1.28 7.56
N TYR A 45 4.30 -1.72 6.41
CA TYR A 45 4.62 -3.12 6.13
C TYR A 45 6.09 -3.29 5.79
N SER A 46 6.65 -4.45 6.12
CA SER A 46 7.92 -4.91 5.55
C SER A 46 7.76 -5.29 4.08
N ALA A 47 8.88 -5.37 3.35
CA ALA A 47 8.89 -5.85 1.97
C ALA A 47 8.35 -7.29 1.85
N GLY A 48 8.64 -8.14 2.83
CA GLY A 48 8.16 -9.53 2.86
C GLY A 48 6.65 -9.63 2.97
N GLU A 49 6.02 -8.78 3.79
CA GLU A 49 4.57 -8.74 3.91
C GLU A 49 3.89 -8.19 2.64
N LEU A 50 4.43 -7.12 2.05
CA LEU A 50 3.91 -6.57 0.80
C LEU A 50 3.96 -7.61 -0.33
N ASN A 51 5.09 -8.29 -0.50
CA ASN A 51 5.24 -9.35 -1.49
C ASN A 51 4.23 -10.49 -1.25
N ALA A 52 4.06 -10.90 0.01
CA ALA A 52 3.12 -11.96 0.36
C ALA A 52 1.66 -11.57 0.08
N ILE A 53 1.28 -10.32 0.35
CA ILE A 53 -0.05 -9.78 0.04
C ILE A 53 -0.30 -9.79 -1.47
N VAL A 54 0.64 -9.24 -2.24
CA VAL A 54 0.51 -9.11 -3.71
C VAL A 54 0.45 -10.49 -4.35
N GLU A 55 1.39 -11.38 -4.03
CA GLU A 55 1.41 -12.74 -4.56
C GLU A 55 0.11 -13.49 -4.27
N GLU A 56 -0.39 -13.43 -3.04
CA GLU A 56 -1.61 -14.15 -2.63
C GLU A 56 -2.88 -13.59 -3.31
N ALA A 57 -2.93 -12.28 -3.53
CA ALA A 57 -4.03 -11.61 -4.23
C ALA A 57 -4.00 -11.90 -5.74
N HIS A 58 -2.84 -11.76 -6.37
CA HIS A 58 -2.64 -12.03 -7.80
C HIS A 58 -2.87 -13.50 -8.15
N ASN A 59 -2.47 -14.44 -7.29
CA ASN A 59 -2.82 -15.87 -7.43
C ASN A 59 -4.33 -16.14 -7.49
N ARG A 60 -5.17 -15.18 -7.09
CA ARG A 60 -6.64 -15.23 -7.14
C ARG A 60 -7.25 -14.23 -8.13
N ASN A 61 -6.42 -13.67 -9.03
CA ASN A 61 -6.81 -12.65 -10.00
C ASN A 61 -7.46 -11.44 -9.34
N ARG A 62 -6.93 -10.99 -8.19
CA ARG A 62 -7.39 -9.80 -7.48
C ARG A 62 -6.31 -8.73 -7.50
N PRO A 63 -6.60 -7.51 -8.00
CA PRO A 63 -5.63 -6.43 -7.93
C PRO A 63 -5.47 -5.93 -6.50
N VAL A 64 -4.33 -5.30 -6.24
CA VAL A 64 -3.96 -4.70 -4.96
C VAL A 64 -3.86 -3.19 -5.10
N LEU A 65 -4.50 -2.46 -4.17
CA LEU A 65 -4.47 -1.01 -4.07
C LEU A 65 -3.78 -0.62 -2.74
N ALA A 66 -2.75 0.22 -2.79
CA ALA A 66 -2.05 0.66 -1.59
C ALA A 66 -2.30 2.13 -1.29
N HIS A 67 -2.75 2.43 -0.07
CA HIS A 67 -2.67 3.77 0.49
C HIS A 67 -1.21 4.08 0.85
N CYS A 68 -0.65 5.12 0.24
CA CYS A 68 0.73 5.55 0.47
C CYS A 68 0.79 7.08 0.61
N ARG A 69 1.32 7.54 1.74
CA ARG A 69 1.56 8.95 2.03
C ARG A 69 3.03 9.33 1.97
N CYS A 70 3.94 8.43 2.34
CA CYS A 70 5.37 8.65 2.28
C CYS A 70 6.05 7.98 1.09
N THR A 71 7.19 8.52 0.67
CA THR A 71 7.98 8.04 -0.47
C THR A 71 8.46 6.60 -0.27
N ASP A 72 8.88 6.25 0.94
CA ASP A 72 9.30 4.88 1.29
C ASP A 72 8.19 3.87 1.01
N ALA A 73 6.96 4.14 1.46
CA ALA A 73 5.82 3.26 1.22
C ALA A 73 5.44 3.16 -0.26
N ILE A 74 5.56 4.26 -1.03
CA ILE A 74 5.32 4.26 -2.48
C ILE A 74 6.31 3.33 -3.17
N ASN A 75 7.61 3.50 -2.90
CA ASN A 75 8.66 2.70 -3.52
C ASN A 75 8.52 1.23 -3.18
N MET A 76 8.29 0.90 -1.90
CA MET A 76 8.10 -0.47 -1.45
C MET A 76 6.86 -1.13 -2.08
N ALA A 77 5.75 -0.40 -2.19
CA ALA A 77 4.53 -0.91 -2.82
C ALA A 77 4.73 -1.15 -4.34
N LEU A 78 5.45 -0.25 -5.02
CA LEU A 78 5.80 -0.43 -6.43
C LEU A 78 6.71 -1.63 -6.65
N ASP A 79 7.75 -1.80 -5.83
CA ASP A 79 8.66 -2.93 -5.93
C ASP A 79 7.96 -4.27 -5.65
N ALA A 80 6.95 -4.27 -4.77
CA ALA A 80 6.13 -5.45 -4.51
C ALA A 80 5.11 -5.77 -5.62
N GLY A 81 4.89 -4.86 -6.57
CA GLY A 81 3.98 -5.07 -7.70
C GLY A 81 2.51 -4.71 -7.42
N VAL A 82 2.24 -3.77 -6.51
CA VAL A 82 0.89 -3.24 -6.29
C VAL A 82 0.35 -2.58 -7.56
N ASP A 83 -0.92 -2.85 -7.91
CA ASP A 83 -1.55 -2.41 -9.15
C ASP A 83 -1.89 -0.91 -9.18
N SER A 84 -2.16 -0.30 -8.02
CA SER A 84 -2.47 1.13 -7.93
C SER A 84 -2.08 1.74 -6.58
N ILE A 85 -1.48 2.93 -6.65
CA ILE A 85 -1.11 3.73 -5.48
C ILE A 85 -2.15 4.83 -5.27
N LEU A 86 -2.68 4.90 -4.04
CA LEU A 86 -3.62 5.92 -3.60
C LEU A 86 -2.88 7.05 -2.88
N HIS A 87 -3.39 8.27 -3.03
CA HIS A 87 -2.85 9.56 -2.55
C HIS A 87 -1.56 10.04 -3.21
N CYS A 88 -0.51 9.22 -3.24
CA CYS A 88 0.81 9.62 -3.76
C CYS A 88 1.33 10.94 -3.17
N ALA A 89 1.42 11.00 -1.85
CA ALA A 89 1.72 12.26 -1.18
C ALA A 89 3.22 12.54 -0.98
N PHE A 90 4.12 11.64 -1.40
CA PHE A 90 5.59 11.83 -1.43
C PHE A 90 6.19 12.60 -0.23
N TYR A 91 5.76 12.25 0.98
CA TYR A 91 6.36 12.80 2.20
C TYR A 91 7.63 12.03 2.58
N ASP A 92 8.64 12.75 3.04
CA ASP A 92 9.81 12.19 3.71
C ASP A 92 9.52 11.93 5.19
N ASN A 93 10.40 11.17 5.84
CA ASN A 93 10.30 10.81 7.27
C ASN A 93 10.34 12.03 8.22
N ASP A 94 10.83 13.18 7.77
CA ASP A 94 10.82 14.45 8.52
C ASP A 94 9.51 15.25 8.36
N GLY A 95 8.56 14.71 7.60
CA GLY A 95 7.29 15.35 7.29
C GLY A 95 7.35 16.38 6.15
N SER A 96 8.52 16.60 5.55
CA SER A 96 8.64 17.45 4.37
C SER A 96 8.05 16.77 3.13
N TYR A 97 7.38 17.56 2.27
CA TYR A 97 6.90 17.08 0.99
C TYR A 97 8.01 17.21 -0.06
N ARG A 98 8.38 16.11 -0.71
CA ARG A 98 9.36 16.11 -1.79
C ARG A 98 8.94 15.17 -2.92
N PHE A 99 8.59 15.76 -4.05
CA PHE A 99 8.33 15.02 -5.28
C PHE A 99 9.45 15.30 -6.29
N ASP A 100 10.17 14.26 -6.70
CA ASP A 100 11.12 14.31 -7.80
C ASP A 100 10.44 13.77 -9.08
N LYS A 101 10.69 14.42 -10.22
CA LYS A 101 10.15 13.93 -11.51
C LYS A 101 10.74 12.58 -11.93
N SER A 102 11.89 12.21 -11.35
CA SER A 102 12.51 10.89 -11.48
C SER A 102 11.88 9.83 -10.59
N ASP A 103 11.07 10.21 -9.59
CA ASP A 103 10.31 9.25 -8.81
C ASP A 103 9.37 8.47 -9.72
N ARG A 104 9.36 7.14 -9.55
CA ARG A 104 8.54 6.24 -10.37
C ARG A 104 7.07 6.66 -10.22
N ARG A 105 6.47 7.14 -11.31
CA ARG A 105 5.05 7.49 -11.32
C ARG A 105 4.19 6.23 -11.43
N PRO A 106 3.41 5.87 -10.39
CA PRO A 106 2.50 4.75 -10.48
C PRO A 106 1.39 5.06 -11.49
N THR A 107 0.99 4.07 -12.29
CA THR A 107 -0.29 4.11 -13.00
C THR A 107 -1.42 4.24 -11.96
N GLY A 108 -2.31 5.24 -12.13
CA GLY A 108 -3.41 5.53 -11.19
C GLY A 108 -3.13 6.62 -10.14
N CYS A 109 -1.90 7.13 -10.10
CA CYS A 109 -1.50 8.24 -9.24
C CYS A 109 -2.06 9.58 -9.75
N ILE A 110 -3.28 9.95 -9.36
CA ILE A 110 -3.87 11.26 -9.69
C ILE A 110 -3.50 12.26 -8.58
N GLN A 111 -2.41 12.99 -8.78
CA GLN A 111 -2.22 14.25 -8.05
C GLN A 111 -3.27 15.23 -8.57
N ARG A 112 -4.27 15.61 -7.75
CA ARG A 112 -5.05 16.81 -8.05
C ARG A 112 -4.09 17.99 -7.92
N SER A 113 -3.61 18.49 -9.06
CA SER A 113 -3.01 19.81 -9.17
C SER A 113 -4.07 20.83 -8.77
N GLY A 114 -3.94 21.38 -7.57
CA GLY A 114 -4.58 22.62 -7.15
C GLY A 114 -3.62 23.78 -7.33
#